data_AF-A0A1Q3E402-F1
#
_entry.id   AF-A0A1Q3E402-F1
#
_cell.length_a   1.000
_cell.length_b   1.000
_cell.length_c   1.000
_cell.angle_alpha   90.00
_cell.angle_beta   90.00
_cell.angle_gamma   90.00
#
_symmetry.space_group_name_H-M   'P 1'
#
loop_
_entity.id
_entity.type
_entity.pdbx_description
1 polymer ?
#
loop_
_entity_poly.entity_id
_entity_poly.type
_entity_poly.pdbx_seq_one_letter_code
_entity_poly.pdbx_strand_id
1 'polypeptide(L)'
;MLSQSEVARLLDRCVDEESPELAMEEILSAYVAWKLIRGQSCALVLQKLRYLTMYLRVTERQWVLATIREVIMVTATELSFGGGLIGACPVSTPLGKQVWNDFRRKLSTTSHAFNTDPEYGGPITFHGLRSIDEPRNPSYQRHWRFSCNDILH
;
A
#
# COMPACT_ATOMS: atom_id res chain seq x y z
N MET A 1 -6.25 9.34 9.74
CA MET A 1 -4.81 9.18 9.97
C MET A 1 -4.13 8.64 8.72
N LEU A 2 -2.97 9.23 8.49
CA LEU A 2 -2.47 9.72 7.22
C LEU A 2 -3.56 10.49 6.49
N SER A 3 -3.97 11.62 7.08
CA SER A 3 -4.64 12.69 6.33
C SER A 3 -3.68 13.24 5.27
N GLN A 4 -4.19 13.98 4.28
CA GLN A 4 -3.32 14.61 3.28
C GLN A 4 -2.31 15.57 3.92
N SER A 5 -2.72 16.28 4.97
CA SER A 5 -1.84 17.19 5.73
C SER A 5 -0.76 16.45 6.53
N GLU A 6 -1.10 15.33 7.16
CA GLU A 6 -0.12 14.49 7.88
C GLU A 6 0.90 13.89 6.91
N VAL A 7 0.45 13.35 5.78
CA VAL A 7 1.33 12.79 4.75
C VAL A 7 2.23 13.86 4.17
N ALA A 8 1.70 15.04 3.84
CA ALA A 8 2.50 16.13 3.29
C ALA A 8 3.62 16.56 4.25
N ARG A 9 3.34 16.64 5.55
CA ARG A 9 4.37 16.94 6.57
C ARG A 9 5.43 15.84 6.69
N LEU A 10 5.03 14.57 6.53
CA LEU A 10 5.97 13.45 6.55
C LEU A 10 6.86 13.46 5.30
N LEU A 11 6.29 13.73 4.14
CA LEU A 11 7.03 13.86 2.88
C LEU A 11 8.01 15.05 2.92
N ASP A 12 7.65 16.15 3.58
CA ASP A 12 8.56 17.28 3.74
C ASP A 12 9.83 16.89 4.52
N ARG A 13 9.71 15.97 5.49
CA ARG A 13 10.83 15.49 6.31
C ARG A 13 11.72 14.49 5.58
N CYS A 14 11.29 13.93 4.45
CA CYS A 14 12.10 12.98 3.69
C CYS A 14 13.37 13.60 3.12
N VAL A 15 13.45 14.93 2.98
CA VAL A 15 14.67 15.61 2.52
C VAL A 15 15.87 15.38 3.44
N ASP A 16 15.63 15.07 4.71
CA ASP A 16 16.68 14.84 5.71
C ASP A 16 17.14 13.36 5.76
N GLU A 17 16.50 12.47 4.98
CA GLU A 17 16.87 11.05 4.91
C GLU A 17 18.03 10.82 3.94
N GLU A 18 18.80 9.75 4.19
CA GLU A 18 19.89 9.33 3.31
C GLU A 18 19.39 8.95 1.90
N SER A 19 18.17 8.41 1.83
CA SER A 19 17.47 8.13 0.57
C SER A 19 16.03 8.70 0.64
N PRO A 20 15.85 9.98 0.26
CA PRO A 20 14.55 10.65 0.29
C PRO A 20 13.48 9.92 -0.54
N GLU A 21 13.82 9.44 -1.72
CA GLU A 21 12.91 8.74 -2.64
C GLU A 21 12.33 7.49 -1.98
N LEU A 22 13.19 6.67 -1.36
CA LEU A 22 12.80 5.45 -0.68
C LEU A 22 11.94 5.74 0.55
N ALA A 23 12.28 6.77 1.33
CA ALA A 23 11.46 7.19 2.46
C ALA A 23 10.05 7.64 2.01
N MET A 24 9.97 8.36 0.89
CA MET A 24 8.70 8.79 0.32
C MET A 24 7.87 7.61 -0.20
N GLU A 25 8.49 6.59 -0.80
CA GLU A 25 7.85 5.33 -1.19
C GLU A 25 7.28 4.58 0.01
N GLU A 26 8.05 4.44 1.09
CA GLU A 26 7.62 3.78 2.31
C GLU A 26 6.42 4.52 2.95
N ILE A 27 6.42 5.86 2.94
CA ILE A 27 5.33 6.70 3.46
C ILE A 27 4.07 6.61 2.59
N LEU A 28 4.20 6.68 1.26
CA LEU A 28 3.07 6.57 0.33
C LEU A 28 2.45 5.17 0.37
N SER A 29 3.27 4.14 0.46
CA SER A 29 2.82 2.76 0.63
C SER A 29 2.00 2.60 1.91
N ALA A 30 2.46 3.16 3.04
CA ALA A 30 1.70 3.16 4.29
C ALA A 30 0.38 3.95 4.17
N TYR A 31 0.38 5.08 3.46
CA TYR A 31 -0.85 5.87 3.20
C TYR A 31 -1.90 5.05 2.47
N VAL A 32 -1.50 4.36 1.40
CA VAL A 32 -2.39 3.53 0.58
C VAL A 32 -2.85 2.31 1.34
N ALA A 33 -1.92 1.56 1.97
CA ALA A 33 -2.24 0.38 2.78
C ALA A 33 -3.31 0.70 3.84
N TRP A 34 -3.17 1.85 4.52
CA TRP A 34 -4.17 2.29 5.49
C TRP A 34 -5.57 2.50 4.91
N LYS A 35 -5.68 3.02 3.68
CA LYS A 35 -7.00 3.19 3.06
C LYS A 35 -7.60 1.85 2.67
N LEU A 36 -6.79 0.98 2.09
CA LEU A 36 -7.24 -0.34 1.64
C LEU A 36 -7.70 -1.21 2.81
N ILE A 37 -6.93 -1.28 3.91
CA ILE A 37 -7.29 -2.07 5.10
C ILE A 37 -8.60 -1.60 5.73
N ARG A 38 -8.93 -0.32 5.61
CA ARG A 38 -10.23 0.22 6.08
C ARG A 38 -11.39 -0.05 5.11
N GLY A 39 -11.23 -1.00 4.19
CA GLY A 39 -12.25 -1.44 3.26
C GLY A 39 -12.48 -0.51 2.07
N GLN A 40 -11.58 0.44 1.80
CA GLN A 40 -11.73 1.30 0.63
C GLN A 40 -11.34 0.54 -0.65
N SER A 41 -12.14 0.71 -1.70
CA SER A 41 -11.82 0.13 -3.01
C SER A 41 -10.59 0.78 -3.63
N CYS A 42 -9.85 0.04 -4.46
CA CYS A 42 -8.68 0.57 -5.16
C CYS A 42 -9.00 1.84 -5.97
N ALA A 43 -10.18 1.90 -6.60
CA ALA A 43 -10.66 3.09 -7.30
C ALA A 43 -10.77 4.32 -6.38
N LEU A 44 -11.30 4.15 -5.17
CA LEU A 44 -11.39 5.23 -4.18
C LEU A 44 -10.00 5.66 -3.68
N VAL A 45 -9.07 4.72 -3.54
CA VAL A 45 -7.69 5.03 -3.12
C VAL A 45 -6.91 5.76 -4.21
N LEU A 46 -7.10 5.40 -5.49
CA LEU A 46 -6.58 6.15 -6.64
C LEU A 46 -7.10 7.60 -6.64
N GLN A 47 -8.40 7.80 -6.39
CA GLN A 47 -8.96 9.15 -6.24
C GLN A 47 -8.32 9.93 -5.09
N LYS A 48 -8.01 9.25 -3.97
CA LYS A 48 -7.32 9.87 -2.83
C LYS A 48 -5.87 10.23 -3.13
N LEU A 49 -5.15 9.41 -3.91
CA LEU A 49 -3.82 9.75 -4.42
C LEU A 49 -3.87 11.00 -5.31
N ARG A 50 -4.85 11.08 -6.24
CA ARG A 50 -5.07 12.27 -7.06
C ARG A 50 -5.28 13.52 -6.18
N TYR A 51 -6.09 13.42 -5.14
CA TYR A 51 -6.30 14.55 -4.23
C TYR A 51 -5.06 14.90 -3.40
N LEU A 52 -4.24 13.92 -3.03
CA LEU A 52 -2.95 14.19 -2.39
C LEU A 52 -2.02 14.98 -3.34
N THR A 53 -1.93 14.58 -4.61
CA THR A 53 -1.16 15.33 -5.63
C THR A 53 -1.63 16.78 -5.77
N MET A 54 -2.96 16.98 -5.82
CA MET A 54 -3.55 18.33 -5.86
C MET A 54 -3.22 19.14 -4.60
N TYR A 55 -3.32 18.52 -3.42
CA TYR A 55 -3.00 19.15 -2.15
C TYR A 55 -1.53 19.60 -2.08
N LEU A 56 -0.60 18.73 -2.48
CA LEU A 56 0.83 19.08 -2.52
C LEU A 56 1.11 20.23 -3.49
N ARG A 57 0.39 20.29 -4.62
CA ARG A 57 0.51 21.39 -5.59
C ARG A 57 0.01 22.72 -5.02
N VAL A 58 -1.18 22.72 -4.42
CA VAL A 58 -1.80 23.94 -3.86
C VAL A 58 -1.01 24.47 -2.66
N THR A 59 -0.32 23.58 -1.95
CA THR A 59 0.51 23.94 -0.79
C THR A 59 2.00 24.13 -1.14
N GLU A 60 2.30 24.37 -2.42
CA GLU A 60 3.62 24.77 -2.94
C GLU A 60 4.77 23.76 -2.70
N ARG A 61 4.44 22.48 -2.50
CA ARG A 61 5.42 21.38 -2.33
C ARG A 61 5.84 20.79 -3.69
N GLN A 62 6.28 21.65 -4.62
CA GLN A 62 6.63 21.20 -5.97
C GLN A 62 7.84 20.25 -5.98
N TRP A 63 8.81 20.45 -5.09
CA TRP A 63 9.97 19.57 -4.97
C TRP A 63 9.54 18.15 -4.57
N VAL A 64 8.66 18.00 -3.57
CA VAL A 64 8.09 16.71 -3.17
C VAL A 64 7.42 16.04 -4.37
N LEU A 65 6.58 16.79 -5.09
CA LEU A 65 5.89 16.28 -6.28
C LEU A 65 6.84 15.82 -7.39
N ALA A 66 7.98 16.50 -7.57
CA ALA A 66 9.00 16.11 -8.53
C ALA A 66 9.64 14.78 -8.13
N THR A 67 9.99 14.61 -6.84
CA THR A 67 10.63 13.41 -6.31
C THR A 67 9.70 12.20 -6.27
N ILE A 68 8.44 12.36 -5.86
CA ILE A 68 7.50 11.22 -5.70
C ILE A 68 6.77 10.82 -6.99
N ARG A 69 7.03 11.48 -8.12
CA ARG A 69 6.24 11.29 -9.34
C ARG A 69 6.24 9.83 -9.78
N GLU A 70 7.42 9.20 -9.81
CA GLU A 70 7.57 7.80 -10.21
C GLU A 70 6.89 6.87 -9.20
N VAL A 71 7.08 7.13 -7.90
CA VAL A 71 6.43 6.38 -6.82
C VAL A 71 4.91 6.41 -6.94
N ILE A 72 4.31 7.58 -7.23
CA ILE A 72 2.87 7.69 -7.46
C ILE A 72 2.44 6.87 -8.67
N MET A 73 3.21 6.88 -9.77
CA MET A 73 2.87 6.12 -10.98
C MET A 73 2.91 4.60 -10.72
N VAL A 74 3.95 4.11 -10.06
CA VAL A 74 4.08 2.68 -9.68
C VAL A 74 2.92 2.28 -8.77
N THR A 75 2.69 3.05 -7.71
CA THR A 75 1.59 2.81 -6.76
C THR A 75 0.22 2.81 -7.44
N ALA A 76 -0.03 3.76 -8.33
CA ALA A 76 -1.28 3.83 -9.08
C ALA A 76 -1.45 2.65 -10.05
N THR A 77 -0.36 2.18 -10.64
CA THR A 77 -0.34 1.01 -11.51
C THR A 77 -0.69 -0.24 -10.71
N GLU A 78 -0.04 -0.46 -9.56
CA GLU A 78 -0.35 -1.59 -8.66
C GLU A 78 -1.80 -1.58 -8.18
N LEU A 79 -2.33 -0.40 -7.82
CA LEU A 79 -3.74 -0.24 -7.44
C LEU A 79 -4.69 -0.58 -8.60
N SER A 80 -4.30 -0.29 -9.84
CA SER A 80 -5.10 -0.62 -11.03
C SER A 80 -5.16 -2.15 -11.26
N PHE A 81 -4.16 -2.89 -10.79
CA PHE A 81 -4.14 -4.36 -10.77
C PHE A 81 -4.70 -4.98 -9.47
N GLY A 82 -5.36 -4.19 -8.62
CA GLY A 82 -6.03 -4.68 -7.42
C GLY A 82 -5.25 -4.52 -6.11
N GLY A 83 -4.07 -3.88 -6.13
CA GLY A 83 -3.36 -3.45 -4.93
C GLY A 83 -2.65 -4.56 -4.14
N GLY A 84 -2.50 -5.75 -4.74
CA GLY A 84 -1.91 -6.93 -4.09
C GLY A 84 -0.47 -6.75 -3.59
N LEU A 85 0.30 -5.89 -4.25
CA LEU A 85 1.71 -5.62 -3.98
C LEU A 85 1.94 -4.37 -3.12
N ILE A 86 0.87 -3.63 -2.77
CA ILE A 86 1.01 -2.40 -2.01
C ILE A 86 1.61 -2.70 -0.65
N GLY A 87 2.72 -2.04 -0.38
CA GLY A 87 3.46 -2.22 0.85
C GLY A 87 4.61 -3.19 0.72
N ALA A 88 4.69 -4.09 -0.27
CA ALA A 88 5.70 -5.16 -0.39
C ALA A 88 7.17 -4.71 -0.32
N CYS A 89 7.43 -3.40 -0.48
CA CYS A 89 8.75 -2.81 -0.33
C CYS A 89 9.27 -2.94 1.12
N PRO A 90 10.53 -3.41 1.33
CA PRO A 90 11.11 -3.53 2.66
C PRO A 90 11.26 -2.15 3.32
N VAL A 91 10.79 -2.03 4.56
CA VAL A 91 10.86 -0.79 5.33
C VAL A 91 12.26 -0.61 5.92
N SER A 92 13.05 0.24 5.29
CA SER A 92 14.47 0.42 5.55
C SER A 92 14.79 1.78 6.16
N THR A 93 14.06 2.84 5.80
CA THR A 93 14.36 4.21 6.26
C THR A 93 13.87 4.46 7.69
N PRO A 94 14.56 5.29 8.49
CA PRO A 94 14.10 5.75 9.80
C PRO A 94 12.65 6.28 9.79
N LEU A 95 12.30 7.18 8.86
CA LEU A 95 10.95 7.73 8.73
C LEU A 95 9.93 6.67 8.33
N GLY A 96 10.22 5.81 7.36
CA GLY A 96 9.30 4.74 7.00
C GLY A 96 9.11 3.74 8.13
N LYS A 97 10.16 3.37 8.86
CA LYS A 97 10.07 2.55 10.08
C LYS A 97 9.15 3.20 11.10
N GLN A 98 9.29 4.51 11.33
CA GLN A 98 8.41 5.26 12.23
C GLN A 98 6.94 5.13 11.78
N VAL A 99 6.65 5.43 10.52
CA VAL A 99 5.28 5.46 9.98
C VAL A 99 4.65 4.07 9.97
N TRP A 100 5.38 3.04 9.57
CA TRP A 100 4.90 1.66 9.57
C TRP A 100 4.69 1.11 10.98
N ASN A 101 5.52 1.49 11.94
CA ASN A 101 5.30 1.14 13.35
C ASN A 101 4.07 1.84 13.93
N ASP A 102 3.86 3.13 13.61
CA ASP A 102 2.64 3.86 13.98
C ASP A 102 1.38 3.22 13.38
N PHE A 103 1.48 2.82 12.12
CA PHE A 103 0.43 2.09 11.41
C PHE A 103 0.11 0.76 12.12
N ARG A 104 1.11 -0.08 12.41
CA ARG A 104 0.92 -1.38 13.10
C ARG A 104 0.31 -1.21 14.49
N ARG A 105 0.78 -0.25 15.28
CA ARG A 105 0.22 0.07 16.61
C ARG A 105 -1.25 0.47 16.57
N LYS A 106 -1.68 1.11 15.49
CA LYS A 106 -3.08 1.54 15.33
C LYS A 106 -3.96 0.42 14.79
N LEU A 107 -3.40 -0.48 13.99
CA LEU A 107 -4.09 -1.71 13.62
C LEU A 107 -4.32 -2.61 14.83
N SER A 108 -3.33 -2.79 15.71
CA SER A 108 -3.47 -3.63 16.91
C SER A 108 -4.51 -3.12 17.92
N THR A 109 -4.86 -1.84 17.86
CA THR A 109 -5.91 -1.22 18.69
C THR A 109 -7.27 -1.20 18.00
N THR A 110 -7.34 -1.57 16.72
CA THR A 110 -8.59 -1.70 15.97
C THR A 110 -9.08 -3.15 16.08
N SER A 111 -10.35 -3.36 16.43
CA SER A 111 -10.97 -4.68 16.68
C SER A 111 -11.08 -5.61 15.46
N HIS A 112 -10.42 -5.29 14.35
CA HIS A 112 -10.24 -6.20 13.22
C HIS A 112 -8.86 -6.83 13.38
N ALA A 113 -8.83 -8.02 13.97
CA ALA A 113 -7.63 -8.79 14.21
C ALA A 113 -7.00 -9.19 12.86
N PHE A 114 -5.92 -8.51 12.49
CA PHE A 114 -5.10 -8.90 11.36
C PHE A 114 -3.93 -9.75 11.85
N ASN A 115 -3.90 -11.01 11.44
CA ASN A 115 -2.74 -11.89 11.64
C ASN A 115 -1.67 -11.53 10.62
N THR A 116 -0.66 -10.78 11.05
CA THR A 116 0.65 -10.75 10.38
C THR A 116 1.39 -12.02 10.75
N ASP A 117 1.74 -12.83 9.74
CA ASP A 117 2.58 -14.01 9.92
C ASP A 117 3.91 -13.62 10.60
N PRO A 118 4.28 -14.25 11.73
CA PRO A 118 5.50 -13.93 12.47
C PRO A 118 6.79 -14.32 11.72
N GLU A 119 6.72 -15.16 10.67
CA GLU A 119 7.91 -15.68 10.00
C GLU A 119 8.57 -14.68 9.02
N TYR A 120 7.82 -13.71 8.48
CA TYR A 120 8.32 -12.87 7.38
C TYR A 120 8.62 -11.41 7.69
N GLY A 121 8.25 -10.86 8.87
CA GLY A 121 8.60 -9.50 9.30
C GLY A 121 8.25 -8.35 8.32
N GLY A 122 7.56 -8.69 7.23
CA GLY A 122 7.31 -7.87 6.07
C GLY A 122 5.82 -7.63 5.87
N PRO A 123 5.46 -6.65 5.05
CA PRO A 123 4.08 -6.28 4.79
C PRO A 123 3.36 -7.41 4.04
N ILE A 124 2.31 -7.94 4.67
CA ILE A 124 1.40 -8.92 4.09
C ILE A 124 0.94 -8.43 2.71
N THR A 125 0.99 -9.28 1.68
CA THR A 125 0.38 -8.98 0.39
C THR A 125 -1.14 -8.84 0.54
N PHE A 126 -1.77 -7.86 -0.09
CA PHE A 126 -3.19 -7.57 0.12
C PHE A 126 -4.11 -8.76 -0.22
N HIS A 127 -3.65 -9.69 -1.05
CA HIS A 127 -4.31 -10.98 -1.31
C HIS A 127 -4.35 -11.92 -0.10
N GLY A 128 -3.33 -11.91 0.77
CA GLY A 128 -3.34 -12.62 2.05
C GLY A 128 -4.30 -12.01 3.08
N LEU A 129 -4.70 -10.75 2.91
CA LEU A 129 -5.70 -10.08 3.77
C LEU A 129 -7.14 -10.41 3.33
N ARG A 130 -7.37 -10.65 2.04
CA ARG A 130 -8.71 -10.90 1.49
C ARG A 130 -9.16 -12.36 1.62
N SER A 131 -8.22 -13.31 1.73
CA SER A 131 -8.50 -14.73 1.89
C SER A 131 -8.95 -15.13 3.30
N ILE A 132 -8.87 -14.22 4.28
CA ILE A 132 -9.33 -14.43 5.66
C ILE A 132 -10.85 -14.26 5.78
N ASP A 133 -11.46 -13.47 4.88
CA ASP A 133 -12.91 -13.16 4.90
C ASP A 133 -13.75 -14.05 3.96
N GLU A 134 -13.16 -14.97 3.21
CA GLU A 134 -13.93 -15.98 2.49
C GLU A 134 -14.21 -17.17 3.41
N PRO A 135 -15.47 -17.46 3.79
CA PRO A 135 -15.79 -18.78 4.31
C PRO A 135 -15.39 -19.77 3.21
N ARG A 136 -14.41 -20.63 3.51
CA ARG A 136 -13.96 -21.74 2.65
C ARG A 136 -15.20 -22.44 2.09
N ASN A 137 -15.58 -22.10 0.86
CA ASN A 137 -16.60 -22.82 0.13
C ASN A 137 -15.88 -24.02 -0.53
N PRO A 138 -16.11 -25.26 -0.06
CA PRO A 138 -15.35 -26.42 -0.51
C PRO A 138 -15.66 -26.83 -1.97
N SER A 139 -16.50 -26.07 -2.69
CA SER A 139 -16.93 -26.38 -4.05
C SER A 139 -15.97 -25.93 -5.15
N TYR A 140 -14.99 -25.06 -4.88
CA TYR A 140 -14.09 -24.52 -5.91
C TYR A 140 -12.80 -25.31 -6.18
N GLN A 141 -12.60 -26.47 -5.53
CA GLN A 141 -11.41 -27.31 -5.76
C GLN A 141 -11.53 -28.30 -6.94
N ARG A 142 -12.65 -28.33 -7.67
CA ARG A 142 -12.84 -29.30 -8.77
C ARG A 142 -12.67 -28.74 -10.19
N HIS A 143 -12.25 -27.49 -10.39
CA HIS A 143 -12.23 -26.89 -11.73
C HIS A 143 -10.85 -26.63 -12.35
N TRP A 144 -9.75 -27.02 -11.69
CA TRP A 144 -8.39 -26.84 -12.23
C TRP A 144 -7.62 -28.14 -12.45
N ARG A 145 -8.31 -29.25 -12.76
CA ARG A 145 -7.69 -30.41 -13.39
C ARG A 145 -8.24 -30.59 -14.79
N PHE A 146 -7.34 -30.45 -15.75
CA PHE A 146 -7.48 -30.69 -17.20
C PHE A 146 -8.14 -29.58 -18.02
N SER A 147 -7.33 -28.62 -18.46
CA SER A 147 -7.22 -28.32 -19.89
C SER A 147 -5.91 -27.55 -20.15
N CYS A 148 -4.83 -28.28 -20.37
CA CYS A 148 -3.71 -27.77 -21.17
C CYS A 148 -3.82 -28.50 -22.51
N ASN A 149 -4.24 -27.73 -23.53
CA ASN A 149 -4.03 -27.93 -24.97
C ASN A 149 -3.73 -29.36 -25.42
N ASP A 150 -4.72 -30.09 -25.92
CA ASP A 150 -4.95 -30.16 -27.37
C ASP A 150 -4.70 -28.84 -28.14
N ILE A 151 -3.91 -28.97 -29.22
CA ILE A 151 -3.94 -28.23 -30.51
C ILE A 151 -2.55 -27.70 -30.97
N LEU A 152 -2.08 -28.33 -32.08
CA LEU A 152 -1.09 -27.94 -33.12
C LEU A 152 0.40 -28.24 -32.81
N HIS A 153 1.16 -29.03 -33.58
CA HIS A 153 1.06 -29.50 -34.98
C HIS A 153 1.78 -30.85 -35.14
#